data_AF-A0A5R9QQW3-F1
#
_entry.id   AF-A0A5R9QQW3-F1
#
_cell.length_a   1.000
_cell.length_b   1.000
_cell.length_c   1.000
_cell.angle_alpha   90.00
_cell.angle_beta   90.00
_cell.angle_gamma   90.00
#
_symmetry.space_group_name_H-M   'P 1'
#
loop_
_entity.id
_entity.type
_entity.pdbx_description
1 polymer ?
#
loop_
_entity_poly.entity_id
_entity_poly.type
_entity_poly.pdbx_seq_one_letter_code
_entity_poly.pdbx_strand_id
1 'polypeptide(L)'
;MNKIYRVVRNSVTGLWVVASEWAVGCTKSGSVGVFAALAAFAMQPVGAATVALEDLDPKRCDSTACTTTVSQGASVTLIGSGTQIQRGITGNGGAVLLSTLLARGQIVAGQEYADSSNPASLVVNIGTRSQTLVVSDPITGGTRTVSVYDNANIADSFATGLGVNSYSIITNTAVEGQQYVDTRIGQVDRTGGTLNVNLGNGGVSDASGNSINMVAKNSSLFVADGTGSAPSSVVWQSSNKVNMGSVTSAVLGGSTTNTATFAFSAYSGTFTAFDGSSHTVSNAAELRAYNDFLVSRLQTGQLDPASYESQFKRAYSNTSRSITYTNGPADRSDEVYTPIGSRAVIRATGRNASGTIAEGAVLDATAISTNATGTIGAVMLAEQGGRSPIMARSARSVAATAIRNMRCMLRLEVTRSITASPILAPLSVPLAVSSR
;
A
#
# COMPACT_ATOMS: atom_id res chain seq x y z
N MET A 1 -16.32 -54.55 27.16
CA MET A 1 -15.01 -55.13 26.81
C MET A 1 -14.05 -53.98 26.53
N ASN A 2 -13.10 -53.72 27.43
CA ASN A 2 -12.07 -52.69 27.22
C ASN A 2 -10.99 -53.25 26.29
N LYS A 3 -10.75 -52.60 25.14
CA LYS A 3 -9.67 -52.96 24.23
C LYS A 3 -8.41 -52.21 24.66
N ILE A 4 -7.42 -52.94 25.17
CA ILE A 4 -6.11 -52.40 25.53
C ILE A 4 -5.21 -52.52 24.29
N TYR A 5 -4.49 -51.46 23.94
CA TYR A 5 -3.57 -51.42 22.80
C TYR A 5 -2.16 -51.06 23.27
N ARG A 6 -1.13 -51.56 22.57
CA ARG A 6 0.28 -51.21 22.83
C ARG A 6 0.79 -50.29 21.73
N VAL A 7 1.44 -49.20 22.09
CA VAL A 7 2.09 -48.28 21.14
C VAL A 7 3.55 -48.68 21.00
N VAL A 8 4.02 -48.93 19.78
CA VAL A 8 5.38 -49.36 19.47
C VAL A 8 6.00 -48.41 18.45
N ARG A 9 7.25 -48.00 18.68
CA ARG A 9 7.99 -47.13 17.75
C ARG A 9 8.63 -47.97 16.65
N ASN A 10 8.34 -47.63 15.40
CA ASN A 10 8.99 -48.25 14.25
C ASN A 10 10.40 -47.67 14.09
N SER A 11 11.42 -48.52 14.14
CA SER A 11 12.83 -48.10 14.08
C SER A 11 13.31 -47.67 12.69
N VAL A 12 12.59 -48.02 11.62
CA VAL A 12 12.93 -47.66 10.23
C VAL A 12 12.30 -46.33 9.83
N THR A 13 11.06 -46.09 10.25
CA THR A 13 10.30 -44.87 9.87
C THR A 13 10.26 -43.80 10.97
N GLY A 14 10.65 -44.13 12.20
CA GLY A 14 10.66 -43.22 13.35
C GLY A 14 9.29 -42.89 13.95
N LEU A 15 8.20 -43.41 13.35
CA LEU A 15 6.82 -43.15 13.73
C LEU A 15 6.31 -44.13 14.80
N TRP A 16 5.33 -43.69 15.59
CA TRP A 16 4.64 -44.50 16.58
C TRP A 16 3.42 -45.18 15.96
N VAL A 17 3.28 -46.49 16.17
CA VAL A 17 2.18 -47.30 15.62
C VAL A 17 1.49 -48.05 16.74
N VAL A 18 0.16 -48.11 16.69
CA VAL A 18 -0.68 -48.83 17.67
C VAL A 18 -0.87 -50.27 17.19
N ALA A 19 -0.48 -51.24 18.00
CA ALA A 19 -0.62 -52.67 17.71
C ALA A 19 -1.48 -53.37 18.77
N SER A 20 -2.24 -54.38 18.36
CA SER A 20 -2.95 -55.28 19.28
C SER A 20 -1.97 -56.22 19.98
N GLU A 21 -2.19 -56.54 21.27
CA GLU A 21 -1.28 -57.36 22.09
C GLU A 21 -0.99 -58.78 21.55
N TRP A 22 -1.77 -59.27 20.59
CA TRP A 22 -1.62 -60.59 19.98
C TRP A 22 -0.69 -60.60 18.75
N ALA A 23 -0.13 -59.46 18.37
CA ALA A 23 0.81 -59.37 17.25
C ALA A 23 2.18 -59.93 17.67
N VAL A 24 2.44 -61.21 17.36
CA VAL A 24 3.76 -61.85 17.53
C VAL A 24 4.62 -61.50 16.31
N GLY A 25 5.72 -60.78 16.53
CA GLY A 25 6.69 -60.47 15.49
C GLY A 25 7.60 -61.66 15.19
N CYS A 26 7.40 -62.34 14.05
CA CYS A 26 8.38 -63.28 13.53
C CYS A 26 9.52 -62.51 12.84
N THR A 27 10.70 -62.51 13.44
CA THR A 27 11.94 -62.08 12.80
C THR A 27 12.53 -63.23 11.97
N LYS A 28 12.66 -63.04 10.66
CA LYS A 28 13.65 -63.75 9.85
C LYS A 28 14.14 -62.89 8.70
N SER A 29 15.44 -62.61 8.72
CA SER A 29 16.23 -62.01 7.65
C SER A 29 16.31 -62.94 6.44
N GLY A 30 16.24 -62.40 5.23
CA GLY A 30 16.68 -63.13 4.02
C GLY A 30 15.97 -62.73 2.73
N SER A 31 16.73 -62.03 1.87
CA SER A 31 16.69 -61.99 0.39
C SER A 31 15.42 -61.58 -0.37
N VAL A 32 15.63 -60.56 -1.19
CA VAL A 32 14.91 -60.08 -2.40
C VAL A 32 13.96 -61.12 -3.02
N GLY A 33 12.68 -60.79 -2.99
CA GLY A 33 11.64 -61.40 -3.80
C GLY A 33 10.55 -60.37 -4.03
N VAL A 34 10.39 -59.92 -5.27
CA VAL A 34 9.33 -59.02 -5.72
C VAL A 34 8.00 -59.72 -5.50
N PHE A 35 7.34 -59.43 -4.37
CA PHE A 35 5.92 -59.67 -4.20
C PHE A 35 5.20 -58.36 -4.48
N ALA A 36 4.62 -58.27 -5.67
CA ALA A 36 3.55 -57.35 -5.98
C ALA A 36 2.35 -57.68 -5.09
N ALA A 37 2.38 -57.21 -3.85
CA ALA A 37 1.21 -57.11 -3.02
C ALA A 37 0.39 -55.93 -3.56
N LEU A 38 -0.57 -56.24 -4.43
CA LEU A 38 -1.77 -55.41 -4.62
C LEU A 38 -2.47 -55.33 -3.25
N ALA A 39 -1.96 -54.50 -2.37
CA ALA A 39 -2.74 -53.94 -1.30
C ALA A 39 -3.72 -52.99 -1.98
N ALA A 40 -4.90 -53.51 -2.30
CA ALA A 40 -6.10 -52.69 -2.39
C ALA A 40 -6.29 -52.05 -1.00
N PHE A 41 -5.51 -50.99 -0.74
CA PHE A 41 -5.96 -49.93 0.14
C PHE A 41 -7.26 -49.48 -0.51
N ALA A 42 -8.38 -49.92 0.06
CA ALA A 42 -9.62 -49.22 -0.12
C ALA A 42 -9.31 -47.76 0.18
N MET A 43 -9.13 -46.96 -0.87
CA MET A 43 -9.23 -45.51 -0.80
C MET A 43 -10.65 -45.28 -0.32
N GLN A 44 -10.82 -45.27 1.00
CA GLN A 44 -12.03 -44.70 1.57
C GLN A 44 -12.09 -43.29 1.02
N PRO A 45 -13.20 -42.89 0.38
CA PRO A 45 -13.33 -41.52 -0.09
C PRO A 45 -13.09 -40.63 1.13
N VAL A 46 -12.03 -39.83 1.08
CA VAL A 46 -11.81 -38.77 2.05
C VAL A 46 -13.00 -37.84 1.84
N GLY A 47 -14.00 -37.98 2.71
CA GLY A 47 -15.25 -37.24 2.61
C GLY A 47 -14.95 -35.75 2.61
N ALA A 48 -15.79 -34.98 1.91
CA ALA A 48 -15.73 -33.53 1.96
C ALA A 48 -15.88 -33.08 3.42
N ALA A 49 -14.82 -32.49 3.97
CA ALA A 49 -14.83 -31.96 5.33
C ALA A 49 -15.17 -30.48 5.30
N THR A 50 -15.98 -30.01 6.24
CA THR A 50 -16.24 -28.57 6.42
C THR A 50 -15.45 -28.08 7.63
N VAL A 51 -14.69 -27.02 7.46
CA VAL A 51 -13.86 -26.40 8.51
C VAL A 51 -14.33 -24.95 8.69
N ALA A 52 -14.51 -24.54 9.95
CA ALA A 52 -14.81 -23.15 10.27
C ALA A 52 -13.52 -22.32 10.29
N LEU A 53 -13.59 -21.12 9.74
CA LEU A 53 -12.56 -20.09 9.86
C LEU A 53 -12.38 -19.74 11.33
N GLU A 54 -11.15 -19.80 11.82
CA GLU A 54 -10.79 -19.26 13.13
C GLU A 54 -10.72 -17.72 13.07
N ASP A 55 -10.78 -17.06 14.23
CA ASP A 55 -10.60 -15.61 14.27
C ASP A 55 -9.14 -15.24 13.95
N LEU A 56 -8.94 -14.44 12.91
CA LEU A 56 -7.64 -13.96 12.48
C LEU A 56 -7.30 -12.64 13.14
N ASP A 57 -6.16 -12.62 13.81
CA ASP A 57 -5.59 -11.47 14.50
C ASP A 57 -4.17 -11.27 13.98
N PRO A 58 -3.81 -10.07 13.46
CA PRO A 58 -2.50 -9.83 12.88
C PRO A 58 -1.37 -10.11 13.88
N LYS A 59 -1.59 -9.95 15.18
CA LYS A 59 -0.55 -10.16 16.20
C LYS A 59 -0.11 -11.61 16.36
N ARG A 60 -0.89 -12.55 15.84
CA ARG A 60 -0.62 -13.99 15.95
C ARG A 60 -0.56 -14.71 14.60
N CYS A 61 -1.21 -14.17 13.57
CA CYS A 61 -1.44 -14.85 12.30
C CYS A 61 -0.41 -14.50 11.23
N ASP A 62 0.85 -14.46 11.62
CA ASP A 62 1.99 -14.21 10.74
C ASP A 62 2.75 -15.49 10.42
N SER A 63 3.57 -15.44 9.37
CA SER A 63 4.43 -16.56 8.96
C SER A 63 3.65 -17.88 8.85
N THR A 64 2.45 -17.80 8.28
CA THR A 64 1.50 -18.91 8.08
C THR A 64 0.93 -19.56 9.36
N ALA A 65 1.08 -18.96 10.54
CA ALA A 65 0.68 -19.57 11.81
C ALA A 65 -0.80 -19.98 11.91
N CYS A 66 -1.71 -19.24 11.26
CA CYS A 66 -3.15 -19.50 11.28
C CYS A 66 -3.68 -20.22 10.02
N THR A 67 -2.81 -20.95 9.30
CA THR A 67 -3.18 -21.54 8.01
C THR A 67 -3.96 -22.85 8.17
N THR A 68 -5.14 -22.92 7.56
CA THR A 68 -5.82 -24.21 7.34
C THR A 68 -5.15 -24.96 6.18
N THR A 69 -4.55 -26.11 6.46
CA THR A 69 -3.84 -26.91 5.45
C THR A 69 -4.68 -28.10 4.98
N VAL A 70 -4.84 -28.22 3.66
CA VAL A 70 -5.43 -29.36 2.97
C VAL A 70 -4.32 -30.17 2.32
N SER A 71 -4.35 -31.48 2.54
CA SER A 71 -3.31 -32.40 2.08
C SER A 71 -3.90 -33.76 1.67
N GLN A 72 -3.06 -34.59 1.06
CA GLN A 72 -3.32 -35.99 0.75
C GLN A 72 -4.58 -36.21 -0.11
N GLY A 73 -4.85 -35.29 -1.02
CA GLY A 73 -6.01 -35.36 -1.92
C GLY A 73 -7.34 -35.02 -1.26
N ALA A 74 -7.34 -34.55 -0.01
CA ALA A 74 -8.56 -34.20 0.71
C ALA A 74 -9.34 -33.07 0.02
N SER A 75 -10.67 -33.08 0.18
CA SER A 75 -11.53 -31.97 -0.19
C SER A 75 -12.07 -31.31 1.08
N VAL A 76 -11.77 -30.02 1.27
CA VAL A 76 -12.17 -29.25 2.44
C VAL A 76 -12.93 -28.02 1.99
N THR A 77 -14.06 -27.74 2.64
CA THR A 77 -14.81 -26.49 2.49
C THR A 77 -14.55 -25.61 3.70
N LEU A 78 -13.94 -24.45 3.48
CA LEU A 78 -13.75 -23.44 4.51
C LEU A 78 -14.96 -22.50 4.54
N ILE A 79 -15.64 -22.45 5.67
CA ILE A 79 -16.76 -21.55 5.94
C ILE A 79 -16.41 -20.54 7.02
N GLY A 80 -17.00 -19.36 6.99
CA GLY A 80 -16.70 -18.31 7.96
C GLY A 80 -17.26 -16.97 7.52
N SER A 81 -16.83 -15.90 8.17
CA SER A 81 -17.26 -14.52 7.88
C SER A 81 -16.06 -13.59 7.80
N GLY A 82 -16.14 -12.57 6.94
CA GLY A 82 -15.16 -11.49 6.89
C GLY A 82 -14.98 -10.74 8.22
N THR A 83 -16.00 -10.78 9.10
CA THR A 83 -15.95 -10.19 10.44
C THR A 83 -14.98 -10.89 11.40
N GLN A 84 -14.53 -12.10 11.07
CA GLN A 84 -13.56 -12.86 11.86
C GLN A 84 -12.11 -12.44 11.56
N ILE A 85 -11.91 -11.58 10.57
CA ILE A 85 -10.59 -11.09 10.16
C ILE A 85 -10.45 -9.67 10.69
N GLN A 86 -9.58 -9.49 11.68
CA GLN A 86 -9.27 -8.16 12.20
C GLN A 86 -8.54 -7.33 11.14
N ARG A 87 -8.82 -6.04 11.07
CA ARG A 87 -8.28 -5.20 10.00
C ARG A 87 -6.79 -4.93 10.11
N GLY A 88 -6.25 -4.81 11.33
CA GLY A 88 -4.89 -4.29 11.55
C GLY A 88 -4.74 -2.80 11.21
N ILE A 89 -3.50 -2.30 11.19
CA ILE A 89 -3.17 -0.87 10.98
C ILE A 89 -2.08 -0.68 9.93
N THR A 90 -2.19 0.41 9.17
CA THR A 90 -1.41 0.65 7.94
C THR A 90 0.05 1.04 8.17
N GLY A 91 0.39 1.50 9.38
CA GLY A 91 1.71 2.06 9.69
C GLY A 91 1.97 3.45 9.11
N ASN A 92 0.94 4.12 8.58
CA ASN A 92 1.02 5.52 8.17
C ASN A 92 0.92 6.42 9.43
N GLY A 93 2.01 7.09 9.80
CA GLY A 93 2.08 7.97 10.96
C GLY A 93 1.57 9.40 10.71
N GLY A 94 1.24 9.74 9.47
CA GLY A 94 0.81 11.08 9.09
C GLY A 94 1.95 12.11 9.14
N ALA A 95 1.57 13.38 9.07
CA ALA A 95 2.50 14.51 9.09
C ALA A 95 3.03 14.75 10.52
N VAL A 96 4.35 14.73 10.67
CA VAL A 96 5.05 15.00 11.93
C VAL A 96 5.91 16.25 11.77
N LEU A 97 5.81 17.17 12.73
CA LEU A 97 6.57 18.42 12.73
C LEU A 97 8.08 18.16 12.83
N LEU A 98 8.88 19.03 12.22
CA LEU A 98 10.35 18.96 12.32
C LEU A 98 10.84 19.04 13.77
N SER A 99 10.22 19.85 14.65
CA SER A 99 10.54 19.90 16.09
C SER A 99 10.38 18.54 16.75
N THR A 100 9.32 17.81 16.42
CA THR A 100 9.07 16.47 16.97
C THR A 100 10.12 15.48 16.48
N LEU A 101 10.52 15.54 15.21
CA LEU A 101 11.60 14.70 14.69
C LEU A 101 12.95 15.02 15.35
N LEU A 102 13.24 16.31 15.58
CA LEU A 102 14.45 16.74 16.30
C LEU A 102 14.46 16.22 17.73
N ALA A 103 13.35 16.39 18.47
CA ALA A 103 13.21 15.93 19.85
C ALA A 103 13.33 14.40 19.99
N ARG A 104 12.94 13.65 18.96
CA ARG A 104 13.11 12.18 18.90
C ARG A 104 14.50 11.73 18.45
N GLY A 105 15.41 12.66 18.12
CA GLY A 105 16.72 12.32 17.57
C GLY A 105 16.65 11.70 16.17
N GLN A 106 15.57 11.93 15.42
CA GLN A 106 15.35 11.33 14.10
C GLN A 106 15.94 12.15 12.96
N ILE A 107 16.52 13.33 13.23
CA ILE A 107 17.20 14.15 12.23
C ILE A 107 18.68 13.79 12.19
N VAL A 108 19.10 13.27 11.04
CA VAL A 108 20.47 12.80 10.77
C VAL A 108 21.35 13.94 10.25
N ALA A 109 20.79 14.87 9.46
CA ALA A 109 21.50 16.06 8.99
C ALA A 109 20.54 17.24 8.76
N GLY A 110 21.03 18.47 8.92
CA GLY A 110 20.22 19.69 8.82
C GLY A 110 19.45 20.02 10.11
N GLN A 111 20.03 19.69 11.27
CA GLN A 111 19.42 19.93 12.58
C GLN A 111 19.22 21.43 12.86
N GLU A 112 20.12 22.27 12.35
CA GLU A 112 20.06 23.73 12.41
C GLU A 112 18.79 24.31 11.77
N TYR A 113 18.19 23.61 10.83
CA TYR A 113 16.94 24.01 10.18
C TYR A 113 15.69 23.55 10.93
N ALA A 114 15.85 22.60 11.87
CA ALA A 114 14.79 22.05 12.69
C ALA A 114 14.82 22.56 14.14
N ASP A 115 15.80 23.39 14.49
CA ASP A 115 15.93 24.00 15.80
C ASP A 115 15.39 25.43 15.76
N SER A 116 14.27 25.70 16.44
CA SER A 116 13.66 27.04 16.50
C SER A 116 14.55 28.09 17.16
N SER A 117 15.55 27.68 17.95
CA SER A 117 16.52 28.61 18.53
C SER A 117 17.60 29.06 17.54
N ASN A 118 17.74 28.34 16.42
CA ASN A 118 18.71 28.65 15.39
C ASN A 118 18.12 29.59 14.32
N PRO A 119 18.75 30.74 14.02
CA PRO A 119 18.30 31.66 12.97
C PRO A 119 18.18 31.02 11.58
N ALA A 120 18.88 29.91 11.32
CA ALA A 120 18.78 29.18 10.06
C ALA A 120 17.40 28.52 9.84
N SER A 121 16.60 28.33 10.90
CA SER A 121 15.24 27.74 10.83
C SER A 121 14.13 28.77 10.54
N LEU A 122 14.51 30.03 10.34
CA LEU A 122 13.58 31.14 10.07
C LEU A 122 12.73 30.85 8.83
N VAL A 123 11.43 31.07 8.96
CA VAL A 123 10.47 31.12 7.85
C VAL A 123 9.63 32.37 8.03
N VAL A 124 9.77 33.34 7.13
CA VAL A 124 9.03 34.59 7.24
C VAL A 124 7.62 34.36 6.70
N ASN A 125 6.61 34.59 7.55
CA ASN A 125 5.24 34.72 7.07
C ASN A 125 5.08 36.08 6.43
N ILE A 126 4.62 36.11 5.18
CA ILE A 126 4.38 37.36 4.42
C ILE A 126 2.89 37.48 4.08
N GLY A 127 2.13 36.38 4.16
CA GLY A 127 0.75 36.32 3.69
C GLY A 127 0.62 36.49 2.18
N THR A 128 -0.58 36.85 1.74
CA THR A 128 -0.87 37.17 0.34
C THR A 128 -0.91 38.68 0.15
N ARG A 129 -0.87 39.15 -1.10
CA ARG A 129 -1.10 40.56 -1.44
C ARG A 129 -2.60 40.88 -1.35
N SER A 130 -3.11 40.99 -0.13
CA SER A 130 -4.53 41.20 0.17
C SER A 130 -4.90 42.67 0.38
N GLN A 131 -3.95 43.53 0.69
CA GLN A 131 -4.22 44.95 0.91
C GLN A 131 -4.31 45.67 -0.43
N THR A 132 -5.41 46.40 -0.65
CA THR A 132 -5.66 47.10 -1.91
C THR A 132 -5.42 48.59 -1.73
N LEU A 133 -4.62 49.18 -2.62
CA LEU A 133 -4.31 50.61 -2.67
C LEU A 133 -4.82 51.22 -3.97
N VAL A 134 -5.31 52.46 -3.89
CA VAL A 134 -5.62 53.28 -5.06
C VAL A 134 -4.46 54.26 -5.24
N VAL A 135 -3.79 54.21 -6.39
CA VAL A 135 -2.64 55.07 -6.71
C VAL A 135 -2.89 55.84 -8.00
N SER A 136 -2.30 57.03 -8.11
CA SER A 136 -2.41 57.85 -9.32
C SER A 136 -1.58 57.24 -10.46
N ASP A 137 -2.13 57.26 -11.66
CA ASP A 137 -1.46 56.84 -12.88
C ASP A 137 -0.77 58.05 -13.54
N PRO A 138 0.57 58.12 -13.53
CA PRO A 138 1.28 59.27 -14.10
C PRO A 138 1.21 59.33 -15.64
N ILE A 139 0.81 58.25 -16.31
CA ILE A 139 0.70 58.19 -17.79
C ILE A 139 -0.67 58.66 -18.24
N THR A 140 -1.74 58.22 -17.56
CA THR A 140 -3.13 58.51 -17.96
C THR A 140 -3.78 59.63 -17.17
N GLY A 141 -3.19 60.06 -16.04
CA GLY A 141 -3.78 61.02 -15.11
C GLY A 141 -4.96 60.45 -14.30
N GLY A 142 -5.31 59.17 -14.49
CA GLY A 142 -6.36 58.46 -13.77
C GLY A 142 -5.87 57.82 -12.47
N THR A 143 -6.70 56.95 -11.88
CA THR A 143 -6.30 56.10 -10.75
C THR A 143 -6.24 54.64 -11.18
N ARG A 144 -5.36 53.88 -10.53
CA ARG A 144 -5.25 52.43 -10.69
C ARG A 144 -5.22 51.74 -9.34
N THR A 145 -5.72 50.52 -9.30
CA THR A 145 -5.78 49.71 -8.09
C THR A 145 -4.59 48.74 -8.05
N VAL A 146 -3.87 48.71 -6.94
CA VAL A 146 -2.68 47.89 -6.74
C VAL A 146 -2.80 47.12 -5.45
N SER A 147 -2.65 45.79 -5.52
CA SER A 147 -2.57 44.95 -4.33
C SER A 147 -1.16 44.95 -3.77
N VAL A 148 -0.97 45.09 -2.46
CA VAL A 148 0.32 45.04 -1.75
C VAL A 148 0.25 44.05 -0.59
N TYR A 149 1.40 43.71 -0.01
CA TYR A 149 1.45 42.89 1.19
C TYR A 149 0.89 43.66 2.38
N ASP A 150 0.04 42.98 3.15
CA ASP A 150 -0.52 43.51 4.38
C ASP A 150 0.47 43.27 5.53
N ASN A 151 0.93 44.37 6.14
CA ASN A 151 1.87 44.33 7.26
C ASN A 151 1.35 43.55 8.47
N ALA A 152 0.03 43.41 8.66
CA ALA A 152 -0.53 42.59 9.73
C ALA A 152 -0.22 41.09 9.57
N ASN A 153 0.08 40.64 8.34
CA ASN A 153 0.43 39.25 8.06
C ASN A 153 1.94 38.98 8.11
N ILE A 154 2.77 40.04 8.10
CA ILE A 154 4.22 39.91 8.10
C ILE A 154 4.71 39.60 9.51
N ALA A 155 5.21 38.38 9.72
CA ALA A 155 5.70 37.93 11.01
C ALA A 155 6.84 36.93 10.85
N ASP A 156 7.78 36.97 11.79
CA ASP A 156 8.76 35.89 11.95
C ASP A 156 8.02 34.62 12.38
N SER A 157 8.31 33.53 11.68
CA SER A 157 7.91 32.19 12.07
C SER A 157 9.14 31.30 12.03
N PHE A 158 9.04 30.14 12.66
CA PHE A 158 10.10 29.15 12.67
C PHE A 158 9.52 27.85 12.20
N ALA A 159 10.29 27.11 11.40
CA ALA A 159 9.86 25.87 10.77
C ALA A 159 9.31 24.82 11.75
N THR A 160 9.55 24.99 13.04
CA THR A 160 9.30 24.00 14.09
C THR A 160 8.35 24.47 15.18
N GLY A 161 7.87 25.72 15.12
CA GLY A 161 6.85 26.27 16.03
C GLY A 161 5.43 25.80 15.70
N LEU A 162 4.43 26.17 16.50
CA LEU A 162 3.02 26.07 16.13
C LEU A 162 2.63 27.36 15.39
N GLY A 163 2.60 27.32 14.06
CA GLY A 163 2.34 28.51 13.24
C GLY A 163 1.94 28.18 11.81
N VAL A 164 1.64 29.23 11.05
CA VAL A 164 1.17 29.13 9.65
C VAL A 164 2.22 28.57 8.67
N ASN A 165 3.49 28.50 9.08
CA ASN A 165 4.61 28.05 8.25
C ASN A 165 5.45 26.93 8.88
N SER A 166 4.85 26.12 9.76
CA SER A 166 5.53 24.96 10.34
C SER A 166 5.73 23.86 9.29
N TYR A 167 6.96 23.36 9.17
CA TYR A 167 7.27 22.25 8.29
C TYR A 167 7.02 20.91 8.97
N SER A 168 6.43 20.01 8.18
CA SER A 168 6.15 18.64 8.58
C SER A 168 6.59 17.66 7.50
N ILE A 169 6.88 16.44 7.94
CA ILE A 169 7.27 15.32 7.11
C ILE A 169 6.29 14.19 7.38
N ILE A 170 5.80 13.54 6.32
CA ILE A 170 5.03 12.32 6.48
C ILE A 170 6.00 11.20 6.86
N THR A 171 5.80 10.60 8.03
CA THR A 171 6.62 9.49 8.54
C THR A 171 5.76 8.30 8.88
N ASN A 172 6.41 7.14 8.94
CA ASN A 172 5.79 5.90 9.41
C ASN A 172 5.69 5.84 10.94
N THR A 173 4.67 5.13 11.43
CA THR A 173 4.49 4.84 12.86
C THR A 173 4.60 3.33 13.10
N ALA A 174 4.94 2.95 14.34
CA ALA A 174 4.92 1.55 14.77
C ALA A 174 3.55 0.94 14.56
N VAL A 175 3.55 -0.34 14.19
CA VAL A 175 2.33 -1.12 14.04
C VAL A 175 2.16 -2.20 15.10
N GLU A 176 3.20 -2.50 15.88
CA GLU A 176 3.12 -3.31 17.10
C GLU A 176 2.40 -4.67 16.89
N GLY A 177 2.75 -5.37 15.82
CA GLY A 177 2.15 -6.66 15.47
C GLY A 177 0.83 -6.57 14.69
N GLN A 178 0.42 -5.37 14.28
CA GLN A 178 -0.89 -5.18 13.65
C GLN A 178 -0.86 -5.14 12.12
N GLN A 179 0.16 -5.76 11.51
CA GLN A 179 0.17 -6.06 10.07
C GLN A 179 0.33 -7.55 9.85
N TYR A 180 -0.47 -8.11 8.97
CA TYR A 180 -0.33 -9.50 8.53
C TYR A 180 0.92 -9.65 7.66
N VAL A 181 1.92 -10.42 8.09
CA VAL A 181 3.17 -10.67 7.37
C VAL A 181 3.29 -12.14 6.98
N ASP A 182 3.39 -12.42 5.67
CA ASP A 182 3.40 -13.80 5.12
C ASP A 182 2.24 -14.65 5.68
N THR A 183 1.06 -14.04 5.70
CA THR A 183 -0.15 -14.69 6.19
C THR A 183 -0.82 -15.50 5.09
N ARG A 184 -1.33 -16.67 5.48
CA ARG A 184 -2.26 -17.48 4.68
C ARG A 184 -3.44 -17.85 5.57
N ILE A 185 -4.63 -17.86 4.96
CA ILE A 185 -5.86 -18.35 5.59
C ILE A 185 -6.02 -19.84 5.28
N GLY A 186 -5.78 -20.21 4.02
CA GLY A 186 -5.87 -21.60 3.57
C GLY A 186 -4.77 -21.98 2.59
N GLN A 187 -4.36 -23.24 2.63
CA GLN A 187 -3.37 -23.79 1.72
C GLN A 187 -3.71 -25.21 1.34
N VAL A 188 -3.61 -25.54 0.05
CA VAL A 188 -3.49 -26.91 -0.44
C VAL A 188 -2.01 -27.17 -0.68
N ASP A 189 -1.43 -28.12 0.05
CA ASP A 189 0.00 -28.43 -0.07
C ASP A 189 0.32 -29.28 -1.29
N ARG A 190 1.61 -29.54 -1.52
CA ARG A 190 2.12 -30.31 -2.66
C ARG A 190 1.65 -31.76 -2.76
N THR A 191 1.00 -32.29 -1.72
CA THR A 191 0.43 -33.65 -1.72
C THR A 191 -0.97 -33.68 -2.35
N GLY A 192 -1.51 -32.52 -2.69
CA GLY A 192 -2.74 -32.38 -3.46
C GLY A 192 -4.01 -32.31 -2.62
N GLY A 193 -5.10 -31.96 -3.28
CA GLY A 193 -6.41 -31.78 -2.67
C GLY A 193 -7.17 -30.60 -3.27
N THR A 194 -8.30 -30.27 -2.65
CA THR A 194 -9.14 -29.14 -3.04
C THR A 194 -9.62 -28.38 -1.81
N LEU A 195 -9.33 -27.07 -1.78
CA LEU A 195 -9.89 -26.13 -0.83
C LEU A 195 -11.01 -25.35 -1.49
N ASN A 196 -12.25 -25.61 -1.09
CA ASN A 196 -13.41 -24.81 -1.45
C ASN A 196 -13.55 -23.65 -0.45
N VAL A 197 -13.50 -22.41 -0.93
CA VAL A 197 -13.61 -21.21 -0.11
C VAL A 197 -15.03 -20.67 -0.22
N ASN A 198 -15.78 -20.74 0.87
CA ASN A 198 -17.17 -20.27 0.94
C ASN A 198 -17.35 -19.36 2.17
N LEU A 199 -16.89 -18.12 2.05
CA LEU A 199 -16.90 -17.15 3.14
C LEU A 199 -18.06 -16.17 3.00
N GLY A 200 -18.73 -15.92 4.13
CA GLY A 200 -19.84 -15.00 4.27
C GLY A 200 -21.19 -15.70 4.16
N ASN A 201 -22.20 -14.96 3.66
CA ASN A 201 -23.60 -15.40 3.63
C ASN A 201 -24.21 -15.43 2.23
N GLY A 202 -23.40 -15.25 1.18
CA GLY A 202 -23.87 -15.24 -0.22
C GLY A 202 -24.61 -13.97 -0.65
N GLY A 203 -24.70 -12.96 0.23
CA GLY A 203 -25.25 -11.64 -0.09
C GLY A 203 -24.33 -10.75 -0.92
N VAL A 204 -24.54 -9.44 -0.83
CA VAL A 204 -23.72 -8.44 -1.55
C VAL A 204 -22.26 -8.53 -1.10
N SER A 205 -21.32 -8.49 -2.05
CA SER A 205 -19.90 -8.76 -1.82
C SER A 205 -19.20 -7.81 -0.85
N ASP A 206 -19.69 -6.58 -0.66
CA ASP A 206 -19.12 -5.57 0.23
C ASP A 206 -19.84 -5.44 1.58
N ALA A 207 -20.86 -6.27 1.85
CA ALA A 207 -21.48 -6.37 3.17
C ALA A 207 -20.45 -6.87 4.21
N SER A 208 -20.57 -6.46 5.47
CA SER A 208 -19.55 -6.72 6.52
C SER A 208 -19.16 -8.19 6.67
N GLY A 209 -20.10 -9.12 6.55
CA GLY A 209 -19.83 -10.57 6.59
C GLY A 209 -19.19 -11.16 5.33
N ASN A 210 -19.31 -10.44 4.20
CA ASN A 210 -18.76 -10.83 2.90
C ASN A 210 -17.48 -10.03 2.55
N SER A 211 -17.18 -8.97 3.29
CA SER A 211 -16.00 -8.14 3.08
C SER A 211 -14.83 -8.59 3.95
N ILE A 212 -13.70 -8.90 3.34
CA ILE A 212 -12.44 -9.15 4.04
C ILE A 212 -11.65 -7.86 4.02
N ASN A 213 -11.37 -7.29 5.19
CA ASN A 213 -10.55 -6.10 5.33
C ASN A 213 -9.37 -6.44 6.22
N MET A 214 -8.15 -6.28 5.70
CA MET A 214 -6.92 -6.55 6.44
C MET A 214 -5.82 -5.57 6.00
N VAL A 215 -4.69 -5.59 6.70
CA VAL A 215 -3.48 -4.88 6.29
C VAL A 215 -2.37 -5.92 6.16
N ALA A 216 -2.07 -6.32 4.93
CA ALA A 216 -1.20 -7.46 4.66
C ALA A 216 0.05 -7.10 3.84
N LYS A 217 1.19 -7.70 4.18
CA LYS A 217 2.47 -7.64 3.48
C LYS A 217 2.95 -9.06 3.16
N ASN A 218 3.41 -9.29 1.92
CA ASN A 218 3.90 -10.60 1.48
C ASN A 218 2.88 -11.75 1.61
N SER A 219 1.58 -11.45 1.63
CA SER A 219 0.54 -12.43 1.96
C SER A 219 -0.24 -12.87 0.72
N SER A 220 -0.38 -14.19 0.55
CA SER A 220 -1.33 -14.79 -0.38
C SER A 220 -2.36 -15.56 0.42
N LEU A 221 -3.62 -15.11 0.42
CA LEU A 221 -4.59 -15.58 1.43
C LEU A 221 -4.95 -17.05 1.24
N PHE A 222 -5.05 -17.51 0.00
CA PHE A 222 -5.35 -18.89 -0.34
C PHE A 222 -4.33 -19.41 -1.35
N VAL A 223 -3.63 -20.48 -1.00
CA VAL A 223 -2.51 -21.00 -1.80
C VAL A 223 -2.79 -22.42 -2.30
N ALA A 224 -2.57 -22.65 -3.58
CA ALA A 224 -2.43 -24.00 -4.15
C ALA A 224 -0.96 -24.24 -4.51
N ASP A 225 -0.29 -25.14 -3.80
CA ASP A 225 1.05 -25.62 -4.14
C ASP A 225 0.94 -26.92 -4.93
N GLY A 226 1.14 -26.84 -6.24
CA GLY A 226 1.13 -27.94 -7.19
C GLY A 226 2.52 -28.23 -7.76
N THR A 227 3.57 -28.00 -6.97
CA THR A 227 4.94 -28.40 -7.31
C THR A 227 5.16 -29.92 -7.19
N GLY A 228 4.28 -30.62 -6.44
CA GLY A 228 4.24 -32.08 -6.35
C GLY A 228 3.61 -32.75 -7.57
N SER A 229 3.40 -34.07 -7.49
CA SER A 229 2.78 -34.86 -8.57
C SER A 229 1.25 -34.81 -8.55
N ALA A 230 0.63 -34.52 -7.40
CA ALA A 230 -0.81 -34.48 -7.24
C ALA A 230 -1.40 -33.09 -7.58
N PRO A 231 -2.65 -33.01 -8.07
CA PRO A 231 -3.35 -31.74 -8.26
C PRO A 231 -3.66 -31.03 -6.95
N SER A 232 -3.38 -29.73 -6.90
CA SER A 232 -3.71 -28.85 -5.77
C SER A 232 -4.61 -27.72 -6.26
N SER A 233 -5.80 -27.59 -5.67
CA SER A 233 -6.81 -26.65 -6.17
C SER A 233 -7.42 -25.77 -5.09
N VAL A 234 -7.51 -24.48 -5.36
CA VAL A 234 -8.35 -23.53 -4.59
C VAL A 234 -9.56 -23.16 -5.46
N VAL A 235 -10.76 -23.33 -4.92
CA VAL A 235 -12.03 -23.03 -5.60
C VAL A 235 -12.81 -22.01 -4.78
N TRP A 236 -12.96 -20.79 -5.29
CA TRP A 236 -13.73 -19.72 -4.66
C TRP A 236 -15.22 -19.84 -5.03
N GLN A 237 -16.10 -19.96 -4.03
CA GLN A 237 -17.52 -20.25 -4.23
C GLN A 237 -18.46 -19.14 -3.72
N SER A 238 -17.93 -18.15 -3.00
CA SER A 238 -18.70 -17.08 -2.37
C SER A 238 -18.58 -15.73 -3.10
N SER A 239 -19.44 -14.77 -2.73
CA SER A 239 -19.40 -13.39 -3.23
C SER A 239 -18.73 -12.48 -2.22
N ASN A 240 -17.52 -12.00 -2.50
CA ASN A 240 -16.71 -11.25 -1.53
C ASN A 240 -15.93 -10.11 -2.16
N LYS A 241 -15.70 -9.09 -1.33
CA LYS A 241 -14.75 -8.01 -1.58
C LYS A 241 -13.58 -8.15 -0.61
N VAL A 242 -12.37 -8.24 -1.14
CA VAL A 242 -11.14 -8.38 -0.37
C VAL A 242 -10.30 -7.12 -0.49
N ASN A 243 -10.19 -6.38 0.60
CA ASN A 243 -9.28 -5.27 0.72
C ASN A 243 -8.10 -5.69 1.59
N MET A 244 -6.95 -5.94 0.95
CA MET A 244 -5.71 -6.30 1.66
C MET A 244 -5.04 -5.09 2.31
N GLY A 245 -5.63 -3.90 2.19
CA GLY A 245 -5.23 -2.68 2.88
C GLY A 245 -4.29 -1.78 2.09
N SER A 246 -4.06 -0.58 2.63
CA SER A 246 -2.97 0.31 2.21
C SER A 246 -1.79 0.08 3.14
N VAL A 247 -0.71 -0.51 2.64
CA VAL A 247 0.51 -0.73 3.42
C VAL A 247 1.59 0.25 2.99
N THR A 248 2.34 0.72 3.97
CA THR A 248 3.55 1.52 3.77
C THR A 248 4.75 0.78 4.35
N SER A 249 5.91 1.03 3.78
CA SER A 249 7.19 0.56 4.31
C SER A 249 7.98 1.76 4.81
N ALA A 250 8.54 1.65 6.02
CA ALA A 250 9.47 2.64 6.54
C ALA A 250 10.79 2.65 5.74
N VAL A 251 11.10 1.54 5.05
CA VAL A 251 12.17 1.46 4.07
C VAL A 251 11.67 2.00 2.72
N LEU A 252 12.21 3.14 2.31
CA LEU A 252 11.92 3.81 1.03
C LEU A 252 13.18 3.76 0.15
N GLY A 253 13.08 3.21 -1.06
CA GLY A 253 14.25 3.10 -1.96
C GLY A 253 15.41 2.29 -1.38
N GLY A 254 15.14 1.34 -0.48
CA GLY A 254 16.16 0.53 0.21
C GLY A 254 16.78 1.20 1.43
N SER A 255 16.33 2.39 1.84
CA SER A 255 16.87 3.14 2.98
C SER A 255 15.77 3.52 3.96
N THR A 256 16.08 3.47 5.26
CA THR A 256 15.24 4.10 6.30
C THR A 256 15.53 5.59 6.44
N THR A 257 16.63 6.05 5.85
CA THR A 257 17.07 7.44 5.85
C THR A 257 16.60 8.13 4.58
N ASN A 258 15.89 9.25 4.73
CA ASN A 258 15.27 9.99 3.66
C ASN A 258 15.65 11.47 3.74
N THR A 259 15.54 12.18 2.62
CA THR A 259 15.81 13.62 2.54
C THR A 259 14.56 14.36 2.07
N ALA A 260 14.17 15.38 2.82
CA ALA A 260 13.12 16.32 2.45
C ALA A 260 13.72 17.71 2.26
N THR A 261 13.20 18.48 1.30
CA THR A 261 13.68 19.84 1.00
C THR A 261 12.58 20.86 1.31
N PHE A 262 12.96 21.92 2.02
CA PHE A 262 12.08 23.01 2.44
C PHE A 262 12.70 24.37 2.11
N ALA A 263 11.90 25.43 2.12
CA ALA A 263 12.32 26.78 1.74
C ALA A 263 12.47 27.70 2.97
N PHE A 264 13.69 27.87 3.47
CA PHE A 264 13.95 28.72 4.63
C PHE A 264 14.19 30.16 4.20
N SER A 265 13.82 31.11 5.05
CA SER A 265 13.95 32.53 4.76
C SER A 265 15.23 33.11 5.36
N ALA A 266 15.79 34.11 4.69
CA ALA A 266 16.86 34.95 5.20
C ALA A 266 16.58 36.41 4.86
N TYR A 267 16.71 37.29 5.84
CA TYR A 267 16.67 38.72 5.60
C TYR A 267 17.96 39.20 4.94
N SER A 268 17.85 40.18 4.04
CA SER A 268 18.97 40.63 3.21
C SER A 268 19.99 41.50 3.95
N GLY A 269 19.71 41.93 5.18
CA GLY A 269 20.53 42.90 5.90
C GLY A 269 20.43 44.28 5.25
N THR A 270 21.56 44.95 5.07
CA THR A 270 21.62 46.30 4.48
C THR A 270 21.70 46.22 2.95
N PHE A 271 20.83 46.97 2.26
CA PHE A 271 20.81 47.08 0.81
C PHE A 271 20.37 48.48 0.35
N THR A 272 20.74 48.86 -0.88
CA THR A 272 20.37 50.14 -1.48
C THR A 272 19.06 50.03 -2.27
N ALA A 273 17.99 50.75 -1.93
CA ALA A 273 16.71 50.73 -2.64
C ALA A 273 16.78 51.35 -4.05
N PHE A 274 15.68 51.33 -4.80
CA PHE A 274 15.61 51.85 -6.18
C PHE A 274 15.79 53.37 -6.29
N ASP A 275 15.52 54.12 -5.22
CA ASP A 275 15.72 55.57 -5.13
C ASP A 275 17.12 55.95 -4.59
N GLY A 276 18.01 54.95 -4.41
CA GLY A 276 19.37 55.15 -3.92
C GLY A 276 19.49 55.25 -2.39
N SER A 277 18.38 55.19 -1.64
CA SER A 277 18.43 55.17 -0.17
C SER A 277 19.00 53.84 0.36
N SER A 278 19.57 53.86 1.56
CA SER A 278 20.01 52.65 2.26
C SER A 278 18.94 52.18 3.24
N HIS A 279 18.62 50.88 3.22
CA HIS A 279 17.69 50.24 4.15
C HIS A 279 18.33 49.00 4.77
N THR A 280 18.03 48.73 6.04
CA THR A 280 18.41 47.51 6.73
C THR A 280 17.16 46.72 7.08
N VAL A 281 17.14 45.44 6.70
CA VAL A 281 16.10 44.50 7.09
C VAL A 281 16.76 43.25 7.66
N SER A 282 16.48 42.98 8.92
CA SER A 282 17.04 41.88 9.72
C SER A 282 15.99 41.12 10.55
N ASN A 283 14.76 41.63 10.59
CA ASN A 283 13.64 41.07 11.34
C ASN A 283 12.30 41.50 10.70
N ALA A 284 11.19 40.90 11.14
CA ALA A 284 9.87 41.19 10.56
C ALA A 284 9.42 42.64 10.75
N ALA A 285 9.83 43.33 11.83
CA ALA A 285 9.46 44.72 12.05
C ALA A 285 10.11 45.65 11.02
N GLU A 286 11.38 45.41 10.71
CA GLU A 286 12.11 46.14 9.67
C GLU A 286 11.56 45.81 8.27
N LEU A 287 11.13 44.57 8.02
CA LEU A 287 10.48 44.22 6.76
C LEU A 287 9.14 44.97 6.59
N ARG A 288 8.35 45.10 7.67
CA ARG A 288 7.12 45.91 7.67
C ARG A 288 7.42 47.38 7.40
N ALA A 289 8.45 47.94 8.05
CA ALA A 289 8.87 49.32 7.83
C ALA A 289 9.33 49.56 6.38
N TYR A 290 10.07 48.61 5.78
CA TYR A 290 10.45 48.67 4.38
C TYR A 290 9.22 48.56 3.45
N ASN A 291 8.24 47.72 3.79
CA ASN A 291 6.98 47.66 3.03
C ASN A 291 6.21 48.98 3.09
N ASP A 292 6.11 49.62 4.26
CA ASP A 292 5.48 50.93 4.42
C ASP A 292 6.18 51.99 3.54
N PHE A 293 7.51 51.95 3.49
CA PHE A 293 8.29 52.77 2.58
C PHE A 293 7.90 52.51 1.11
N LEU A 294 7.87 51.26 0.65
CA LEU A 294 7.46 50.93 -0.73
C LEU A 294 6.04 51.38 -1.04
N VAL A 295 5.10 51.19 -0.11
CA VAL A 295 3.72 51.65 -0.21
C VAL A 295 3.64 53.17 -0.34
N SER A 296 4.40 53.91 0.48
CA SER A 296 4.43 55.37 0.37
C SER A 296 4.94 55.85 -1.00
N ARG A 297 5.95 55.15 -1.57
CA ARG A 297 6.49 55.46 -2.89
C ARG A 297 5.54 55.10 -4.03
N LEU A 298 4.69 54.09 -3.86
CA LEU A 298 3.59 53.79 -4.79
C LEU A 298 2.54 54.91 -4.78
N GLN A 299 2.16 55.40 -3.59
CA GLN A 299 1.16 56.46 -3.45
C GLN A 299 1.63 57.79 -4.02
N THR A 300 2.92 58.10 -3.92
CA THR A 300 3.51 59.33 -4.50
C THR A 300 3.87 59.18 -5.99
N GLY A 301 3.65 58.02 -6.60
CA GLY A 301 3.98 57.75 -8.01
C GLY A 301 5.49 57.62 -8.29
N GLN A 302 6.31 57.49 -7.26
CA GLN A 302 7.77 57.34 -7.37
C GLN A 302 8.21 55.89 -7.61
N LEU A 303 7.36 54.91 -7.27
CA LEU A 303 7.55 53.50 -7.57
C LEU A 303 6.50 53.06 -8.59
N ASP A 304 6.93 52.41 -9.68
CA ASP A 304 6.02 51.73 -10.60
C ASP A 304 5.38 50.52 -9.89
N PRO A 305 4.04 50.41 -9.86
CA PRO A 305 3.35 49.22 -9.36
C PRO A 305 3.86 47.89 -9.90
N ALA A 306 4.33 47.83 -11.15
CA ALA A 306 4.91 46.61 -11.72
C ALA A 306 6.24 46.21 -11.04
N SER A 307 6.94 47.17 -10.44
CA SER A 307 8.22 46.96 -9.75
C SER A 307 8.08 46.67 -8.25
N TYR A 308 6.88 46.82 -7.67
CA TYR A 308 6.68 46.63 -6.23
C TYR A 308 7.18 45.25 -5.73
N GLU A 309 6.79 44.18 -6.42
CA GLU A 309 7.14 42.81 -6.04
C GLU A 309 8.67 42.58 -6.06
N SER A 310 9.34 43.04 -7.12
CA SER A 310 10.78 42.85 -7.26
C SER A 310 11.54 43.69 -6.24
N GLN A 311 11.05 44.89 -5.88
CA GLN A 311 11.65 45.71 -4.82
C GLN A 311 11.40 45.14 -3.42
N PHE A 312 10.22 44.59 -3.16
CA PHE A 312 9.90 43.93 -1.89
C PHE A 312 10.80 42.70 -1.66
N LYS A 313 11.00 41.88 -2.70
CA LYS A 313 11.90 40.71 -2.69
C LYS A 313 13.39 41.04 -2.55
N ARG A 314 13.78 42.31 -2.46
CA ARG A 314 15.17 42.69 -2.14
C ARG A 314 15.45 42.61 -0.64
N ALA A 315 14.42 42.68 0.20
CA ALA A 315 14.55 42.71 1.65
C ALA A 315 14.65 41.33 2.30
N TYR A 316 14.27 40.27 1.58
CA TYR A 316 14.40 38.90 2.05
C TYR A 316 14.57 37.93 0.87
N SER A 317 15.09 36.75 1.15
CA SER A 317 15.22 35.65 0.19
C SER A 317 14.75 34.34 0.80
N ASN A 318 14.36 33.39 -0.06
CA ASN A 318 14.10 32.02 0.34
C ASN A 318 15.17 31.10 -0.27
N THR A 319 15.74 30.23 0.55
CA THR A 319 16.72 29.25 0.13
C THR A 319 16.24 27.84 0.43
N SER A 320 16.28 26.98 -0.59
CA SER A 320 15.99 25.57 -0.41
C SER A 320 17.09 24.90 0.42
N ARG A 321 16.71 24.26 1.53
CA ARG A 321 17.58 23.46 2.37
C ARG A 321 17.00 22.07 2.55
N SER A 322 17.89 21.11 2.67
CA SER A 322 17.53 19.70 2.81
C SER A 322 17.74 19.25 4.25
N ILE A 323 16.79 18.49 4.76
CA ILE A 323 16.85 17.83 6.06
C ILE A 323 16.84 16.34 5.79
N THR A 324 17.81 15.64 6.34
CA THR A 324 17.90 14.18 6.27
C THR A 324 17.41 13.59 7.58
N TYR A 325 16.47 12.65 7.50
CA TYR A 325 15.79 12.09 8.66
C TYR A 325 15.66 10.57 8.56
N THR A 326 15.54 9.92 9.70
CA THR A 326 15.14 8.53 9.81
C THR A 326 13.61 8.43 9.77
N ASN A 327 13.08 7.68 8.81
CA ASN A 327 11.67 7.36 8.69
C ASN A 327 11.29 6.15 9.54
N GLY A 328 10.11 6.19 10.16
CA GLY A 328 9.58 5.10 10.97
C GLY A 328 9.85 5.24 12.48
N PRO A 329 9.36 4.28 13.29
CA PRO A 329 9.56 4.25 14.73
C PRO A 329 11.00 3.88 15.11
N ALA A 330 11.38 4.13 16.37
CA ALA A 330 12.71 3.80 16.87
C ALA A 330 13.00 2.28 16.85
N ASP A 331 12.01 1.45 17.21
CA ASP A 331 12.11 0.01 17.14
C ASP A 331 12.20 -0.46 15.69
N ARG A 332 13.38 -0.93 15.28
CA ARG A 332 13.66 -1.39 13.91
C ARG A 332 13.19 -2.82 13.63
N SER A 333 12.72 -3.53 14.64
CA SER A 333 12.12 -4.86 14.47
C SER A 333 10.63 -4.82 14.14
N ASP A 334 9.99 -3.64 14.27
CA ASP A 334 8.58 -3.44 13.94
C ASP A 334 8.27 -3.75 12.46
N GLU A 335 7.13 -4.40 12.22
CA GLU A 335 6.69 -4.86 10.89
C GLU A 335 6.54 -3.74 9.86
N VAL A 336 6.46 -2.48 10.28
CA VAL A 336 6.46 -1.35 9.35
C VAL A 336 7.73 -1.31 8.50
N TYR A 337 8.84 -1.88 8.97
CA TYR A 337 10.10 -2.02 8.22
C TYR A 337 10.12 -3.23 7.28
N THR A 338 9.19 -4.18 7.43
CA THR A 338 9.10 -5.34 6.55
C THR A 338 8.79 -4.90 5.11
N PRO A 339 9.57 -5.36 4.11
CA PRO A 339 9.33 -5.07 2.71
C PRO A 339 7.94 -5.49 2.25
N ILE A 340 7.39 -4.75 1.28
CA ILE A 340 6.09 -5.06 0.68
C ILE A 340 6.33 -5.85 -0.61
N GLY A 341 6.15 -7.16 -0.55
CA GLY A 341 6.18 -8.07 -1.70
C GLY A 341 4.78 -8.49 -2.15
N SER A 342 4.67 -9.70 -2.70
CA SER A 342 3.47 -10.15 -3.41
C SER A 342 2.24 -10.25 -2.51
N ARG A 343 1.10 -9.76 -3.03
CA ARG A 343 -0.19 -9.72 -2.36
C ARG A 343 -1.29 -10.17 -3.32
N ALA A 344 -1.86 -11.34 -3.04
CA ALA A 344 -2.90 -11.95 -3.84
C ALA A 344 -3.98 -12.59 -2.97
N VAL A 345 -5.21 -12.65 -3.46
CA VAL A 345 -6.25 -13.44 -2.77
C VAL A 345 -5.99 -14.93 -2.99
N ILE A 346 -5.80 -15.34 -4.24
CA ILE A 346 -5.49 -16.74 -4.60
C ILE A 346 -4.13 -16.78 -5.28
N ARG A 347 -3.24 -17.68 -4.84
CA ARG A 347 -1.94 -17.95 -5.47
C ARG A 347 -1.81 -19.42 -5.85
N ALA A 348 -1.55 -19.72 -7.11
CA ALA A 348 -1.33 -21.07 -7.63
C ALA A 348 0.13 -21.21 -8.12
N THR A 349 0.91 -22.08 -7.48
CA THR A 349 2.33 -22.29 -7.81
C THR A 349 2.58 -23.71 -8.28
N GLY A 350 3.17 -23.88 -9.46
CA GLY A 350 3.54 -25.20 -10.01
C GLY A 350 2.51 -25.75 -11.00
N ARG A 351 2.96 -26.65 -11.89
CA ARG A 351 2.18 -27.17 -13.03
C ARG A 351 0.85 -27.84 -12.66
N ASN A 352 0.75 -28.37 -11.43
CA ASN A 352 -0.42 -29.07 -10.93
C ASN A 352 -1.30 -28.19 -10.03
N ALA A 353 -0.99 -26.89 -9.91
CA ALA A 353 -1.75 -25.94 -9.11
C ALA A 353 -2.85 -25.27 -9.94
N SER A 354 -4.01 -25.08 -9.33
CA SER A 354 -5.11 -24.32 -9.91
C SER A 354 -5.79 -23.42 -8.90
N GLY A 355 -6.19 -22.23 -9.35
CA GLY A 355 -7.13 -21.36 -8.65
C GLY A 355 -8.35 -21.11 -9.55
N THR A 356 -9.56 -21.34 -9.06
CA THR A 356 -10.79 -21.17 -9.84
C THR A 356 -11.78 -20.30 -9.08
N ILE A 357 -12.44 -19.37 -9.77
CA ILE A 357 -13.64 -18.71 -9.25
C ILE A 357 -14.84 -19.42 -9.87
N ALA A 358 -15.65 -20.04 -9.02
CA ALA A 358 -16.80 -20.84 -9.42
C ALA A 358 -17.86 -20.01 -10.15
N GLU A 359 -18.72 -20.69 -10.92
CA GLU A 359 -19.85 -20.05 -11.56
C GLU A 359 -20.76 -19.38 -10.52
N GLY A 360 -21.21 -18.17 -10.80
CA GLY A 360 -22.04 -17.37 -9.89
C GLY A 360 -21.30 -16.69 -8.73
N ALA A 361 -20.04 -17.03 -8.47
CA ALA A 361 -19.23 -16.37 -7.45
C ALA A 361 -18.70 -14.99 -7.92
N VAL A 362 -18.41 -14.12 -6.96
CA VAL A 362 -17.87 -12.78 -7.19
C VAL A 362 -16.65 -12.58 -6.30
N LEU A 363 -15.54 -12.16 -6.89
CA LEU A 363 -14.35 -11.80 -6.14
C LEU A 363 -13.78 -10.49 -6.68
N ASP A 364 -13.85 -9.47 -5.84
CA ASP A 364 -13.19 -8.17 -6.04
C ASP A 364 -12.01 -8.08 -5.08
N ALA A 365 -10.83 -7.70 -5.58
CA ALA A 365 -9.64 -7.57 -4.77
C ALA A 365 -8.97 -6.21 -4.98
N THR A 366 -8.65 -5.57 -3.86
CA THR A 366 -7.90 -4.31 -3.84
C THR A 366 -6.74 -4.40 -2.88
N ALA A 367 -5.60 -3.87 -3.31
CA ALA A 367 -4.43 -3.72 -2.46
C ALA A 367 -3.70 -2.44 -2.89
N ILE A 368 -3.35 -1.60 -1.92
CA ILE A 368 -2.64 -0.35 -2.15
C ILE A 368 -1.29 -0.43 -1.44
N SER A 369 -0.25 0.09 -2.07
CA SER A 369 1.09 0.13 -1.50
C SER A 369 1.90 1.30 -2.04
N THR A 370 2.71 1.90 -1.18
CA THR A 370 3.81 2.76 -1.61
C THR A 370 5.09 1.92 -1.61
N ASN A 371 5.77 1.85 -2.76
CA ASN A 371 7.08 1.17 -2.91
C ASN A 371 7.08 -0.36 -2.75
N ALA A 372 6.07 -1.05 -3.28
CA ALA A 372 6.09 -2.51 -3.36
C ALA A 372 7.07 -3.02 -4.43
N THR A 373 7.65 -4.20 -4.18
CA THR A 373 8.61 -4.88 -5.08
C THR A 373 8.04 -6.15 -5.73
N GLY A 374 6.79 -6.53 -5.43
CA GLY A 374 6.12 -7.72 -5.97
C GLY A 374 4.77 -7.43 -6.65
N THR A 375 4.03 -8.49 -7.00
CA THR A 375 2.69 -8.38 -7.62
C THR A 375 1.67 -7.95 -6.56
N ILE A 376 0.92 -6.86 -6.79
CA ILE A 376 -0.01 -6.28 -5.82
C ILE A 376 -1.45 -6.31 -6.32
N GLY A 377 -2.38 -6.66 -5.43
CA GLY A 377 -3.82 -6.50 -5.67
C GLY A 377 -4.39 -7.52 -6.65
N ALA A 378 -3.69 -8.63 -6.85
CA ALA A 378 -4.14 -9.69 -7.74
C ALA A 378 -5.29 -10.47 -7.09
N VAL A 379 -6.42 -10.59 -7.80
CA VAL A 379 -7.44 -11.59 -7.46
C VAL A 379 -6.81 -12.99 -7.52
N MET A 380 -6.05 -13.26 -8.58
CA MET A 380 -5.32 -14.51 -8.80
C MET A 380 -3.90 -14.26 -9.28
N LEU A 381 -2.93 -14.97 -8.71
CA LEU A 381 -1.52 -15.02 -9.13
C LEU A 381 -1.15 -16.47 -9.49
N ALA A 382 -0.78 -16.72 -10.74
CA ALA A 382 -0.33 -18.03 -11.21
C ALA A 382 1.16 -17.99 -11.57
N GLU A 383 1.94 -18.92 -11.03
CA GLU A 383 3.39 -18.97 -11.19
C GLU A 383 3.86 -20.40 -11.49
N GLN A 384 5.02 -20.53 -12.13
CA GLN A 384 5.68 -21.82 -12.38
C GLN A 384 4.78 -22.87 -13.05
N GLY A 385 3.93 -22.43 -13.99
CA GLY A 385 3.00 -23.30 -14.72
C GLY A 385 1.64 -23.52 -14.05
N GLY A 386 1.34 -22.83 -12.94
CA GLY A 386 0.01 -22.81 -12.33
C GLY A 386 -1.06 -22.26 -13.26
N ARG A 387 -2.32 -22.62 -13.01
CA ARG A 387 -3.48 -22.25 -13.85
C ARG A 387 -4.51 -21.44 -13.08
N SER A 388 -5.16 -20.49 -13.76
CA SER A 388 -6.21 -19.63 -13.18
C SER A 388 -7.40 -19.41 -14.11
N PRO A 389 -8.26 -20.43 -14.35
CA PRO A 389 -9.50 -20.23 -15.09
C PRO A 389 -10.49 -19.35 -14.30
N ILE A 390 -11.00 -18.30 -14.94
CA ILE A 390 -12.12 -17.50 -14.41
C ILE A 390 -13.40 -18.01 -15.08
N MET A 391 -14.32 -18.61 -14.31
CA MET A 391 -15.64 -19.06 -14.79
C MET A 391 -16.78 -18.15 -14.27
N ALA A 392 -16.44 -16.96 -13.76
CA ALA A 392 -17.32 -16.06 -13.04
C ALA A 392 -18.04 -15.02 -13.92
N ARG A 393 -19.11 -14.41 -13.38
CA ARG A 393 -19.85 -13.29 -14.02
C ARG A 393 -19.02 -11.99 -14.06
N SER A 394 -18.10 -11.80 -13.11
CA SER A 394 -17.09 -10.73 -13.11
C SER A 394 -15.96 -10.98 -12.10
N ALA A 395 -14.71 -10.82 -12.52
CA ALA A 395 -13.54 -10.64 -11.65
C ALA A 395 -12.92 -9.28 -11.94
N ARG A 396 -12.64 -8.48 -10.91
CA ARG A 396 -12.00 -7.16 -11.05
C ARG A 396 -10.89 -7.02 -10.01
N SER A 397 -9.78 -6.44 -10.45
CA SER A 397 -8.63 -6.11 -9.60
C SER A 397 -8.27 -4.65 -9.81
N VAL A 398 -8.07 -3.90 -8.73
CA VAL A 398 -7.50 -2.56 -8.78
C VAL A 398 -6.19 -2.54 -7.99
N ALA A 399 -5.09 -2.37 -8.71
CA ALA A 399 -3.77 -2.12 -8.14
C ALA A 399 -3.43 -0.64 -8.35
N ALA A 400 -3.21 0.08 -7.27
CA ALA A 400 -2.72 1.46 -7.31
C ALA A 400 -1.29 1.48 -6.73
N THR A 401 -0.31 1.53 -7.61
CA THR A 401 1.09 1.77 -7.24
C THR A 401 1.42 3.23 -7.53
N ALA A 402 1.65 4.03 -6.50
CA ALA A 402 2.17 5.39 -6.69
C ALA A 402 3.68 5.30 -7.04
N ILE A 403 3.98 5.12 -8.33
CA ILE A 403 5.35 5.16 -8.86
C ILE A 403 5.56 6.52 -9.54
N ARG A 404 6.48 7.34 -9.01
CA ARG A 404 7.18 8.33 -9.84
C ARG A 404 8.13 7.54 -10.75
N ASN A 405 7.81 7.50 -12.04
CA ASN A 405 8.58 6.93 -13.16
C ASN A 405 8.71 5.39 -13.22
N MET A 406 7.81 4.72 -13.97
CA MET A 406 8.15 3.86 -15.14
C MET A 406 6.92 3.09 -15.65
N ARG A 407 6.78 3.05 -16.99
CA ARG A 407 5.77 2.32 -17.77
C ARG A 407 6.09 0.81 -17.79
N CYS A 408 5.11 -0.06 -17.51
CA CYS A 408 4.67 -1.11 -18.45
C CYS A 408 3.57 -2.05 -17.90
N MET A 409 2.57 -2.26 -18.77
CA MET A 409 1.75 -3.45 -19.05
C MET A 409 0.86 -4.10 -17.97
N LEU A 410 -0.46 -3.98 -18.19
CA LEU A 410 -1.40 -5.09 -18.06
C LEU A 410 -2.21 -5.18 -19.37
N ARG A 411 -2.17 -6.33 -20.06
CA ARG A 411 -2.99 -6.62 -21.25
C ARG A 411 -4.07 -7.61 -20.83
N LEU A 412 -5.34 -7.18 -20.88
CA LEU A 412 -6.51 -8.01 -20.60
C LEU A 412 -7.05 -8.51 -21.95
N GLU A 413 -6.91 -9.79 -22.27
CA GLU A 413 -7.60 -10.42 -23.41
C GLU A 413 -8.87 -11.11 -22.90
N VAL A 414 -10.02 -10.62 -23.34
CA VAL A 414 -11.33 -11.26 -23.13
C VAL A 414 -11.71 -11.93 -24.44
N THR A 415 -11.58 -13.25 -24.52
CA THR A 415 -12.02 -14.03 -25.68
C THR A 415 -13.54 -14.21 -25.62
N ARG A 416 -14.29 -13.48 -26.44
CA ARG A 416 -15.72 -13.78 -26.72
C ARG A 416 -15.82 -14.67 -27.95
N SER A 417 -16.31 -15.89 -27.79
CA SER A 417 -16.79 -16.73 -28.87
C SER A 417 -18.18 -16.24 -29.28
N ILE A 418 -18.34 -15.75 -30.51
CA ILE A 418 -19.64 -15.54 -31.15
C ILE A 418 -19.68 -16.47 -32.36
N THR A 419 -20.60 -17.42 -32.31
CA THR A 419 -20.97 -18.31 -33.41
C THR A 419 -21.57 -17.49 -34.55
N ALA A 420 -20.91 -17.50 -35.71
CA ALA A 420 -21.43 -16.94 -36.95
C ALA A 420 -22.26 -18.01 -37.70
N SER A 421 -23.45 -17.63 -38.19
CA SER A 421 -24.10 -18.29 -39.33
C SER A 421 -24.16 -17.28 -40.48
N PRO A 422 -23.83 -17.68 -41.73
CA PRO A 422 -23.74 -16.77 -42.88
C PRO A 422 -24.99 -16.85 -43.77
N ILE A 423 -25.18 -15.82 -44.61
CA ILE A 423 -25.75 -15.80 -45.99
C ILE A 423 -25.79 -14.30 -46.39
N LEU A 424 -24.83 -13.79 -47.20
CA LEU A 424 -24.90 -13.56 -48.67
C LEU A 424 -26.24 -12.90 -49.09
N ALA A 425 -26.32 -11.74 -49.77
CA ALA A 425 -25.50 -11.20 -50.85
C ALA A 425 -25.84 -9.67 -51.06
N PRO A 426 -25.12 -8.95 -51.94
CA PRO A 426 -25.00 -7.49 -51.99
C PRO A 426 -25.90 -6.85 -53.06
N LEU A 427 -26.11 -5.52 -53.03
CA LEU A 427 -26.19 -4.68 -54.24
C LEU A 427 -26.33 -3.16 -53.98
N SER A 428 -25.42 -2.41 -54.62
CA SER A 428 -25.56 -1.09 -55.26
C SER A 428 -25.83 0.21 -54.47
N VAL A 429 -24.85 1.11 -54.64
CA VAL A 429 -24.84 2.58 -54.53
C VAL A 429 -25.78 3.17 -55.62
N PRO A 430 -26.43 4.34 -55.43
CA PRO A 430 -25.82 5.60 -55.88
C PRO A 430 -25.98 6.82 -54.96
N LEU A 431 -25.04 7.74 -55.15
CA LEU A 431 -25.04 9.16 -54.79
C LEU A 431 -26.39 9.87 -55.02
N ALA A 432 -26.74 10.81 -54.13
CA ALA A 432 -27.34 12.09 -54.52
C ALA A 432 -27.10 13.18 -53.46
N VAL A 433 -26.57 14.31 -53.94
CA VAL A 433 -26.48 15.63 -53.30
C VAL A 433 -27.85 16.32 -53.43
N SER A 434 -28.30 17.12 -52.44
CA SER A 434 -28.85 18.49 -52.60
C SER A 434 -29.75 18.97 -51.44
N SER A 435 -29.37 20.13 -50.88
CA SER A 435 -30.19 21.26 -50.37
C SER A 435 -31.37 21.02 -49.42
N ARG A 436 -31.27 21.51 -48.18
CA ARG A 436 -31.71 22.86 -47.76
C ARG A 436 -31.10 23.23 -46.42
#